data_AF-A0A174MVZ4-F1
#
_entry.id   AF-A0A174MVZ4-F1
#
_cell.length_a   1.000
_cell.length_b   1.000
_cell.length_c   1.000
_cell.angle_alpha   90.00
_cell.angle_beta   90.00
_cell.angle_gamma   90.00
#
_symmetry.space_group_name_H-M   'P 1'
#
loop_
_entity.id
_entity.type
_entity.pdbx_description
1 polymer ?
#
loop_
_entity_poly.entity_id
_entity_poly.type
_entity_poly.pdbx_seq_one_letter_code
_entity_poly.pdbx_strand_id
1 'polypeptide(L)'
;MSWVDKQHKKAKIHNLVEQAMKDPQFQEAQKKQTEEAIREAFDCFLLISADYLYRHHNYGKKRLTRFLVFAVDQMRYIPDDPDYFRLLNDALERETGINILGEEHGRRIERM
;
A
#
# COMPACT_ATOMS: atom_id res chain seq x y z
N MET A 1 17.22 12.48 -41.70
CA MET A 1 15.98 11.83 -41.21
C MET A 1 14.85 12.83 -41.29
N SER A 2 13.82 12.52 -42.09
CA SER A 2 12.62 13.34 -42.22
C SER A 2 11.80 13.31 -40.94
N TRP A 3 11.00 14.35 -40.70
CA TRP A 3 10.05 14.41 -39.58
C TRP A 3 9.04 13.25 -39.63
N VAL A 4 8.68 12.83 -40.84
CA VAL A 4 7.80 11.69 -41.11
C VAL A 4 8.44 10.37 -40.65
N ASP A 5 9.73 10.17 -40.92
CA ASP A 5 10.46 8.98 -40.46
C ASP A 5 10.51 8.87 -38.94
N LYS A 6 10.64 10.01 -38.25
CA LYS A 6 10.63 10.08 -36.78
C LYS A 6 9.26 9.70 -36.21
N GLN A 7 8.18 10.17 -36.82
CA GLN A 7 6.82 9.84 -36.41
C GLN A 7 6.52 8.35 -36.61
N HIS A 8 6.88 7.78 -37.76
CA HIS A 8 6.71 6.34 -38.01
C HIS A 8 7.52 5.48 -37.05
N LYS A 9 8.76 5.88 -36.73
CA LYS A 9 9.60 5.17 -35.76
C LYS A 9 9.00 5.24 -34.35
N LYS A 10 8.45 6.40 -33.93
CA LYS A 10 7.76 6.57 -32.64
C LYS A 10 6.51 5.68 -32.56
N ALA A 11 5.67 5.67 -33.59
CA ALA A 11 4.48 4.84 -33.64
C ALA A 11 4.82 3.33 -33.59
N LYS A 12 5.89 2.92 -34.28
CA LYS A 12 6.37 1.53 -34.26
C LYS A 12 6.88 1.12 -32.87
N ILE A 13 7.64 1.99 -32.19
CA ILE A 13 8.08 1.77 -30.81
C ILE A 13 6.88 1.69 -29.87
N HIS A 14 5.91 2.60 -30.01
CA HIS A 14 4.70 2.60 -29.19
C HIS A 14 3.90 1.29 -29.32
N ASN A 15 3.67 0.81 -30.55
CA ASN A 15 2.98 -0.46 -30.78
C ASN A 15 3.75 -1.67 -30.21
N LEU A 16 5.08 -1.66 -30.27
CA LEU A 16 5.90 -2.72 -29.68
C LEU A 16 5.85 -2.72 -28.15
N VAL A 17 5.82 -1.53 -27.54
CA VAL A 17 5.63 -1.37 -26.09
C VAL A 17 4.22 -1.85 -25.70
N GLU A 18 3.18 -1.48 -26.45
CA GLU A 18 1.82 -1.97 -26.18
C GLU A 18 1.69 -3.48 -26.31
N GLN A 19 2.37 -4.08 -27.30
CA GLN A 19 2.39 -5.54 -27.46
C GLN A 19 3.14 -6.23 -26.31
N ALA A 20 4.27 -5.68 -25.87
CA ALA A 20 5.01 -6.18 -24.71
C ALA A 20 4.23 -6.02 -23.40
N MET A 21 3.45 -4.94 -23.24
CA MET A 21 2.55 -4.75 -22.08
C MET A 21 1.36 -5.72 -22.06
N LYS A 22 0.98 -6.28 -23.21
CA LYS A 22 -0.05 -7.32 -23.35
C LYS A 22 0.52 -8.74 -23.19
N ASP A 23 1.83 -8.89 -23.03
CA ASP A 23 2.46 -10.18 -22.77
C ASP A 23 2.08 -10.68 -21.36
N PRO A 24 1.45 -11.86 -21.23
CA PRO A 24 1.06 -12.44 -19.94
C PRO A 24 2.24 -12.59 -18.97
N GLN A 25 3.45 -12.89 -19.46
CA GLN A 25 4.64 -13.03 -18.62
C GLN A 25 5.08 -11.70 -18.03
N PHE A 26 4.98 -10.62 -18.81
CA PHE A 26 5.30 -9.27 -18.35
C PHE A 26 4.27 -8.76 -17.35
N GLN A 27 2.99 -9.06 -17.55
CA GLN A 27 1.93 -8.75 -16.58
C GLN A 27 2.09 -9.54 -15.28
N GLU A 28 2.43 -10.82 -15.35
CA GLU A 28 2.66 -11.65 -14.16
C GLU A 28 3.89 -11.19 -13.38
N ALA A 29 4.98 -10.82 -14.07
CA ALA A 29 6.17 -10.26 -13.44
C ALA A 29 5.89 -8.92 -12.73
N GLN A 30 5.15 -8.01 -13.37
CA GLN A 30 4.73 -6.77 -12.73
C GLN A 30 3.80 -7.02 -11.53
N LYS A 31 2.89 -7.98 -11.64
CA LYS A 31 2.00 -8.36 -10.53
C LYS A 31 2.80 -8.88 -9.33
N LYS A 32 3.74 -9.80 -9.56
CA LYS A 32 4.64 -10.30 -8.51
C LYS A 32 5.45 -9.19 -7.86
N GLN A 33 6.03 -8.30 -8.67
CA GLN A 33 6.78 -7.15 -8.15
C GLN A 33 5.91 -6.24 -7.29
N THR A 34 4.66 -6.02 -7.70
CA THR A 34 3.69 -5.21 -6.93
C THR A 34 3.30 -5.90 -5.62
N GLU A 35 3.01 -7.21 -5.67
CA GLU A 35 2.70 -8.01 -4.49
C GLU A 35 3.86 -8.02 -3.48
N GLU A 36 5.11 -8.15 -3.97
CA GLU A 36 6.32 -8.08 -3.14
C GLU A 36 6.49 -6.70 -2.49
N ALA A 37 6.31 -5.62 -3.26
CA ALA A 37 6.41 -4.27 -2.74
C ALA A 37 5.33 -3.97 -1.68
N ILE A 38 4.10 -4.46 -1.88
CA ILE A 38 3.01 -4.34 -0.90
C ILE A 38 3.36 -5.11 0.38
N ARG A 39 3.88 -6.34 0.23
CA ARG A 39 4.30 -7.16 1.39
C ARG A 39 5.41 -6.46 2.17
N GLU A 40 6.43 -5.96 1.49
CA GLU A 40 7.54 -5.24 2.13
C GLU A 40 7.07 -3.99 2.86
N ALA A 41 6.20 -3.19 2.23
CA ALA A 41 5.62 -2.01 2.86
C ALA A 41 4.82 -2.37 4.13
N PHE A 42 4.05 -3.46 4.08
CA PHE A 42 3.28 -3.94 5.24
C PHE A 42 4.19 -4.46 6.36
N ASP A 43 5.24 -5.23 6.02
CA ASP A 43 6.23 -5.72 6.98
C ASP A 43 6.96 -4.55 7.67
N CYS A 44 7.36 -3.53 6.89
CA CYS A 44 7.95 -2.30 7.44
C CYS A 44 6.98 -1.57 8.38
N PHE A 45 5.70 -1.46 8.02
CA PHE A 45 4.68 -0.83 8.87
C PHE A 45 4.47 -1.58 10.19
N LEU A 46 4.42 -2.92 10.15
CA LEU A 46 4.33 -3.74 11.36
C LEU A 46 5.56 -3.58 12.26
N LEU A 47 6.75 -3.50 11.67
CA LEU A 47 8.01 -3.32 12.40
C LEU A 47 8.05 -1.98 13.13
N ILE A 48 7.76 -0.86 12.45
CA ILE A 48 7.74 0.47 13.09
C ILE A 48 6.66 0.57 14.17
N SER A 49 5.50 -0.06 13.95
CA SER A 49 4.42 -0.10 14.94
C SER A 49 4.83 -0.89 16.19
N ALA A 50 5.47 -2.05 16.01
CA ALA A 50 5.96 -2.86 17.12
C ALA A 50 7.08 -2.16 17.90
N ASP A 51 8.00 -1.47 17.21
CA ASP A 51 9.04 -0.67 17.85
C ASP A 51 8.45 0.47 18.69
N TYR A 52 7.47 1.20 18.15
CA TYR A 52 6.77 2.26 18.89
C TYR A 52 6.06 1.71 20.14
N LEU A 53 5.31 0.61 20.01
CA LEU A 53 4.61 -0.01 21.15
C LEU A 53 5.58 -0.54 22.21
N TYR A 54 6.74 -1.08 21.80
CA TYR A 54 7.77 -1.54 22.71
C TYR A 54 8.38 -0.37 23.49
N ARG A 55 8.87 0.66 22.78
CA ARG A 55 9.64 1.76 23.38
C ARG A 55 8.79 2.79 24.12
N HIS A 56 7.58 3.08 23.63
CA HIS A 56 6.74 4.16 24.17
C HIS A 56 5.58 3.65 25.03
N HIS A 57 5.18 2.39 24.87
CA HIS A 57 4.05 1.81 25.60
C HIS A 57 4.42 0.57 26.45
N ASN A 58 5.72 0.24 26.56
CA ASN A 58 6.24 -0.86 27.38
C ASN A 58 5.60 -2.23 27.03
N TYR A 59 5.30 -2.48 25.76
CA TYR A 59 4.76 -3.75 25.34
C TYR A 59 5.83 -4.85 25.41
N GLY A 60 5.68 -5.80 26.33
CA GLY A 60 6.49 -7.03 26.32
C GLY A 60 6.08 -7.98 25.18
N LYS A 61 6.91 -9.01 24.93
CA LYS A 61 6.72 -10.03 23.86
C LYS A 61 5.28 -10.48 23.67
N LYS A 62 4.58 -10.87 24.75
CA LYS A 62 3.19 -11.35 24.69
C LYS A 62 2.21 -10.31 24.12
N ARG A 63 2.37 -9.02 24.45
CA ARG A 63 1.50 -7.95 23.95
C ARG A 63 1.81 -7.63 22.49
N LEU A 64 3.10 -7.58 22.12
CA LEU A 64 3.53 -7.40 20.73
C LEU A 64 2.99 -8.53 19.84
N THR A 65 3.13 -9.80 20.24
CA THR A 65 2.59 -10.92 19.48
C THR A 65 1.08 -10.81 19.27
N ARG A 66 0.31 -10.41 20.29
CA ARG A 66 -1.14 -10.20 20.14
C ARG A 66 -1.46 -9.08 19.16
N PHE A 67 -0.73 -7.97 19.21
CA PHE A 67 -0.88 -6.87 18.24
C PHE A 67 -0.59 -7.35 16.81
N LEU A 68 0.53 -8.04 16.59
CA LEU A 68 0.90 -8.54 15.26
C LEU A 68 -0.12 -9.54 14.71
N VAL A 69 -0.58 -10.48 15.54
CA VAL A 69 -1.64 -11.43 15.14
C VAL A 69 -2.94 -10.69 14.80
N PHE A 70 -3.33 -9.71 15.62
CA PHE A 70 -4.51 -8.90 15.35
C PHE A 70 -4.41 -8.16 14.01
N ALA A 71 -3.29 -7.48 13.77
CA ALA A 71 -3.07 -6.69 12.55
C ALA A 71 -3.10 -7.58 11.29
N VAL A 72 -2.44 -8.75 11.35
CA VAL A 72 -2.47 -9.73 10.24
C VAL A 72 -3.88 -10.28 10.03
N ASP A 73 -4.63 -10.59 11.10
CA ASP A 73 -6.00 -11.11 10.96
C ASP A 73 -6.95 -10.08 10.34
N GLN A 74 -6.75 -8.77 10.58
CA GLN A 74 -7.59 -7.74 9.95
C GLN A 74 -7.41 -7.70 8.42
N MET A 75 -6.26 -8.15 7.88
CA MET A 75 -6.01 -8.13 6.44
C MET A 75 -6.96 -9.02 5.64
N ARG A 76 -7.59 -10.02 6.29
CA ARG A 76 -8.62 -10.86 5.65
C ARG A 76 -9.81 -10.04 5.14
N TYR A 77 -10.09 -8.89 5.78
CA TYR A 77 -11.21 -8.04 5.39
C TYR A 77 -10.97 -7.27 4.10
N ILE A 78 -9.74 -7.17 3.60
CA ILE A 78 -9.47 -6.51 2.30
C ILE A 78 -10.26 -7.18 1.16
N PRO A 79 -10.19 -8.52 0.96
CA PRO A 79 -11.01 -9.19 -0.02
C PRO A 79 -12.46 -9.44 0.44
N ASP A 80 -12.67 -9.66 1.75
CA ASP A 80 -13.96 -10.15 2.26
C ASP A 80 -14.98 -9.04 2.53
N ASP A 81 -14.51 -7.81 2.82
CA ASP A 81 -15.35 -6.65 3.13
C ASP A 81 -14.66 -5.34 2.68
N PRO A 82 -14.97 -4.84 1.47
CA PRO A 82 -14.33 -3.65 0.92
C PRO A 82 -14.63 -2.37 1.71
N ASP A 83 -15.69 -2.35 2.55
CA ASP A 83 -16.07 -1.19 3.37
C ASP A 83 -15.45 -1.22 4.76
N TYR A 84 -14.90 -2.35 5.21
CA TYR A 84 -14.41 -2.55 6.59
C TYR A 84 -13.46 -1.44 7.06
N PHE A 85 -12.39 -1.19 6.29
CA PHE A 85 -11.38 -0.20 6.69
C PHE A 85 -11.89 1.24 6.59
N ARG A 86 -12.83 1.51 5.67
CA ARG A 86 -13.49 2.82 5.57
C ARG A 86 -14.34 3.07 6.81
N LEU A 87 -15.16 2.11 7.21
CA LEU A 87 -16.01 2.22 8.41
C LEU A 87 -15.17 2.30 9.69
N LEU A 88 -14.07 1.53 9.77
CA LEU A 88 -13.12 1.62 10.87
C LEU A 88 -12.49 3.01 10.97
N ASN A 89 -12.10 3.59 9.83
CA ASN A 89 -11.58 4.94 9.76
C ASN A 89 -12.62 6.00 10.19
N ASP A 90 -13.86 5.89 9.72
CA ASP A 90 -14.96 6.79 10.10
C ASP A 90 -15.27 6.71 11.61
N ALA A 91 -15.14 5.53 12.22
CA ALA A 91 -15.26 5.37 13.67
C ALA A 91 -14.08 6.02 14.40
N LEU A 92 -12.85 5.76 13.95
CA LEU A 92 -11.64 6.32 14.54
C LEU A 92 -11.62 7.86 14.49
N GLU A 93 -12.03 8.45 13.36
CA GLU A 93 -12.12 9.90 13.21
C GLU A 93 -13.15 10.50 14.16
N ARG A 94 -14.31 9.86 14.33
CA ARG A 94 -15.33 10.32 15.29
C ARG A 94 -14.85 10.26 16.74
N GLU A 95 -14.07 9.25 17.10
CA GLU A 95 -13.60 9.03 18.47
C GLU A 95 -12.36 9.84 18.83
N THR A 96 -11.45 10.05 17.87
CA THR A 96 -10.11 10.60 18.12
C THR A 96 -9.80 11.87 17.34
N GLY A 97 -10.62 12.21 16.34
CA GLY A 97 -10.36 13.27 15.38
C GLY A 97 -9.32 12.93 14.31
N ILE A 98 -8.76 11.71 14.32
CA ILE A 98 -7.72 11.28 13.39
C ILE A 98 -8.34 10.52 12.22
N ASN A 99 -8.12 11.03 11.01
CA ASN A 99 -8.51 10.39 9.75
C ASN A 99 -7.27 9.83 9.04
N ILE A 100 -7.18 8.51 8.97
CA ILE A 100 -6.06 7.81 8.35
C ILE A 100 -6.21 7.71 6.83
N LEU A 101 -7.42 7.48 6.33
CA LEU A 101 -7.65 7.27 4.90
C LEU A 101 -7.95 8.56 4.12
N GLY A 102 -8.04 9.71 4.81
CA GLY A 102 -8.31 11.02 4.21
C GLY A 102 -7.10 11.61 3.46
N GLU A 103 -7.37 12.55 2.56
CA GLU A 103 -6.38 13.17 1.66
C GLU A 103 -5.30 14.03 2.36
N GLU A 104 -5.42 14.28 3.68
CA GLU A 104 -4.55 15.20 4.43
C GLU A 104 -3.35 14.55 5.12
N HIS A 105 -2.97 13.32 4.76
CA HIS A 105 -2.01 12.46 5.48
C HIS A 105 -0.55 12.96 5.59
N GLY A 106 -0.28 14.25 5.33
CA GLY A 106 1.04 14.87 5.57
C GLY A 106 1.02 16.26 6.23
N ARG A 107 -0.14 16.93 6.41
CA ARG A 107 -0.17 18.33 6.88
C ARG A 107 -0.78 18.56 8.26
N ARG A 108 -1.54 17.61 8.79
CA ARG A 108 -2.22 17.75 10.10
C ARG A 108 -1.44 17.18 11.29
N ILE A 109 -0.60 16.16 11.09
CA ILE A 109 0.13 15.50 12.19
C ILE A 109 1.21 16.43 12.79
N GLU A 110 1.69 17.44 12.07
CA GLU A 110 2.66 18.42 12.58
C GLU A 110 2.04 19.57 13.41
N ARG A 111 0.71 19.62 13.60
CA ARG A 111 0.02 20.73 14.29
C ARG A 111 -0.70 20.35 15.59
N MET A 112 -0.55 19.11 16.06
CA MET A 112 -1.04 18.66 17.38
C MET A 112 0.14 18.40 18.30
#